data_AF-A0A519Q2E2-F1
#
_entry.id   AF-A0A519Q2E2-F1
#
_cell.length_a   1.000
_cell.length_b   1.000
_cell.length_c   1.000
_cell.angle_alpha   90.00
_cell.angle_beta   90.00
_cell.angle_gamma   90.00
#
_symmetry.space_group_name_H-M   'P 1'
#
loop_
_entity.id
_entity.type
_entity.pdbx_description
1 polymer ?
#
loop_
_entity_poly.entity_id
_entity_poly.type
_entity_poly.pdbx_seq_one_letter_code
_entity_poly.pdbx_strand_id
1 'polypeptide(L)'
;MTSKRYWLTTGAAVVAALGVGFGAAQLLKPPAADSHVEAGHEDIDPESGVVALTPDQAAAAGVSIVALQRGGGAELKLPGRVAFAPGAEAAVDAPLAGAVARVHVGLGDRVA
;
A
#
# COMPACT_ATOMS: atom_id res chain seq x y z
N MET A 1 -32.29 2.71 -34.84
CA MET A 1 -30.81 2.58 -34.85
C MET A 1 -30.11 3.77 -34.14
N THR A 2 -30.70 4.36 -33.09
CA THR A 2 -30.25 5.64 -32.51
C THR A 2 -29.58 5.51 -31.14
N SER A 3 -29.83 4.46 -30.35
CA SER A 3 -29.28 4.35 -28.98
C SER A 3 -27.76 4.10 -28.92
N LYS A 4 -27.20 3.39 -29.91
CA LYS A 4 -25.78 3.00 -29.91
C LYS A 4 -24.83 4.17 -30.23
N ARG A 5 -25.34 5.22 -30.87
CA ARG A 5 -24.57 6.44 -31.23
C ARG A 5 -24.39 7.37 -30.02
N TYR A 6 -25.41 7.47 -29.15
CA TYR A 6 -25.33 8.26 -27.92
C TYR A 6 -24.32 7.68 -26.92
N TRP A 7 -24.22 6.35 -26.84
CA TRP A 7 -23.25 5.67 -25.96
C TRP A 7 -21.79 5.94 -26.37
N LEU A 8 -21.52 5.97 -27.68
CA LEU A 8 -20.20 6.31 -28.20
C LEU A 8 -19.84 7.79 -28.00
N THR A 9 -20.80 8.71 -28.15
CA THR A 9 -20.56 10.14 -27.94
C THR A 9 -20.35 10.49 -26.47
N THR A 10 -21.07 9.85 -25.55
CA THR A 10 -20.87 10.06 -24.10
C THR A 10 -19.53 9.49 -23.63
N GLY A 11 -19.11 8.32 -24.14
CA GLY A 11 -17.80 7.76 -23.84
C GLY A 11 -16.64 8.66 -24.30
N ALA A 12 -16.72 9.20 -25.52
CA ALA A 12 -15.71 10.12 -26.04
C ALA A 12 -15.63 11.42 -25.23
N ALA A 13 -16.77 11.96 -24.78
CA ALA A 13 -16.81 13.18 -23.96
C ALA A 13 -16.16 12.97 -22.57
N VAL A 14 -16.36 11.81 -21.94
CA VAL A 14 -15.76 11.50 -20.63
C VAL A 14 -14.24 11.33 -20.74
N VAL A 15 -13.75 10.69 -21.81
CA VAL A 15 -12.30 10.52 -22.05
C VAL A 15 -11.63 11.87 -22.34
N ALA A 16 -12.28 12.75 -23.10
CA ALA A 16 -11.77 14.09 -23.35
C ALA A 16 -11.74 14.94 -22.06
N ALA A 17 -12.79 14.89 -21.23
CA ALA A 17 -12.84 15.63 -19.97
C ALA A 17 -11.78 15.16 -18.95
N LEU A 18 -11.56 13.85 -18.84
CA LEU A 18 -10.54 13.29 -17.94
C LEU A 18 -9.11 13.49 -18.48
N GLY A 19 -8.92 13.36 -19.80
CA GLY A 19 -7.61 13.50 -20.45
C GLY A 19 -7.05 14.92 -20.39
N VAL A 20 -7.88 15.94 -20.59
CA VAL A 20 -7.44 17.34 -20.56
C VAL A 20 -7.10 17.79 -19.13
N GLY A 21 -7.90 17.38 -18.14
CA GLY A 21 -7.63 17.68 -16.73
C GLY A 21 -6.35 17.03 -16.20
N PHE A 22 -6.16 15.74 -16.47
CA PHE A 22 -4.96 15.01 -16.04
C PHE A 22 -3.69 15.43 -16.80
N GLY A 23 -3.81 15.74 -18.09
CA GLY A 23 -2.70 16.22 -18.92
C GLY A 23 -2.18 17.61 -18.47
N ALA A 24 -3.09 18.54 -18.15
CA ALA A 24 -2.70 19.85 -17.64
C ALA A 24 -2.03 19.76 -16.25
N ALA A 25 -2.51 18.88 -15.37
CA ALA A 25 -1.93 18.69 -14.05
C ALA A 25 -0.48 18.16 -14.08
N GLN A 26 -0.13 17.34 -15.08
CA GLN A 26 1.25 16.86 -15.24
C GLN A 26 2.22 17.91 -15.81
N LEU A 27 1.73 18.87 -16.61
CA LEU A 27 2.55 19.96 -17.14
C LEU A 27 2.84 21.05 -16.10
N LEU A 28 1.95 21.25 -15.13
CA LEU A 28 2.10 22.20 -14.03
C LEU A 28 2.68 21.59 -12.76
N LYS A 29 2.96 20.27 -12.75
CA LYS A 29 3.58 19.62 -11.60
C LYS A 29 5.00 20.19 -11.41
N PRO A 30 5.25 20.97 -10.35
CA PRO A 30 6.62 21.33 -10.02
C PRO A 30 7.36 20.02 -9.73
N PRO A 31 8.64 19.87 -10.13
CA PRO A 31 9.44 18.76 -9.63
C PRO A 31 9.31 18.75 -8.10
N ALA A 32 9.07 17.58 -7.51
CA ALA A 32 9.06 17.45 -6.07
C ALA A 32 10.37 18.04 -5.56
N ALA A 33 10.29 19.13 -4.80
CA ALA A 33 11.45 19.70 -4.15
C ALA A 33 11.89 18.69 -3.09
N ASP A 34 12.82 17.82 -3.47
CA ASP A 34 13.68 17.14 -2.52
C ASP A 34 14.48 18.26 -1.84
N SER A 35 14.03 18.71 -0.67
CA SER A 35 14.85 19.53 0.22
C SER A 35 15.91 18.63 0.86
N HIS A 36 16.79 18.09 0.03
CA HIS A 36 18.08 17.58 0.46
C HIS A 36 19.00 18.80 0.54
N VAL A 37 19.36 19.18 1.76
CA VAL A 37 20.38 20.21 1.98
C VAL A 37 21.68 19.61 1.47
N GLU A 38 22.10 20.03 0.27
CA GLU A 38 23.45 19.79 -0.25
C GLU A 38 24.44 20.45 0.71
N ALA A 39 24.96 19.66 1.64
CA ALA A 39 26.17 20.00 2.36
C ALA A 39 27.30 20.01 1.34
N GLY A 40 27.71 21.21 0.91
CA GLY A 40 28.92 21.52 0.18
C GLY A 40 29.53 20.36 -0.60
N HIS A 41 29.02 20.11 -1.80
CA HIS A 41 29.72 19.27 -2.76
C HIS A 41 30.98 20.04 -3.16
N GLU A 42 32.11 19.74 -2.52
CA GLU A 42 33.42 19.96 -3.13
C GLU A 42 33.35 19.34 -4.54
N ASP A 43 33.84 20.03 -5.55
CA ASP A 43 33.93 19.54 -6.93
C ASP A 43 34.83 18.29 -6.96
N ILE A 44 34.27 17.14 -6.54
CA ILE A 44 34.88 15.84 -6.69
C ILE A 44 34.84 15.59 -8.19
N ASP A 45 36.01 15.61 -8.82
CA ASP A 45 36.18 15.16 -10.19
C ASP A 45 35.46 13.80 -10.31
N PRO A 46 34.43 13.65 -11.15
CA PRO A 46 33.62 12.44 -11.24
C PRO A 46 34.46 11.20 -11.60
N GLU A 47 35.68 11.41 -12.10
CA GLU A 47 36.65 10.36 -12.42
C GLU A 47 37.47 9.91 -11.18
N SER A 48 37.55 10.73 -10.13
CA SER A 48 38.40 10.48 -8.95
C SER A 48 37.97 9.30 -8.06
N GLY A 49 36.84 8.66 -8.37
CA GLY A 49 36.35 7.44 -7.72
C GLY A 49 36.12 6.26 -8.66
N VAL A 50 36.49 6.38 -9.94
CA VAL A 50 36.20 5.36 -10.97
C VAL A 50 37.48 4.64 -11.37
N VAL A 51 37.50 3.32 -11.23
CA VAL A 51 38.57 2.47 -11.76
C VAL A 51 38.12 1.89 -13.09
N ALA A 52 38.68 2.38 -14.19
CA ALA A 52 38.42 1.84 -15.52
C ALA A 52 39.14 0.49 -15.69
N LEU A 53 38.38 -0.57 -15.92
CA LEU A 53 38.90 -1.90 -16.23
C LEU A 53 38.49 -2.30 -17.65
N THR A 54 39.39 -3.00 -18.34
CA THR A 54 39.01 -3.66 -19.59
C THR A 54 38.13 -4.89 -19.30
N PRO A 55 37.32 -5.36 -20.26
CA PRO A 55 36.49 -6.55 -20.07
C PRO A 55 37.29 -7.79 -19.62
N ASP A 56 38.49 -7.97 -20.16
CA ASP A 56 39.37 -9.10 -19.80
C ASP A 56 39.91 -8.97 -18.37
N GLN A 57 40.23 -7.75 -17.92
CA GLN A 57 40.66 -7.48 -16.55
C GLN A 57 39.51 -7.68 -15.55
N ALA A 58 38.31 -7.23 -15.91
CA ALA A 58 37.11 -7.44 -15.09
C ALA A 58 36.78 -8.94 -14.98
N ALA A 59 36.91 -9.70 -16.07
CA ALA A 59 36.74 -11.15 -16.07
C ALA A 59 37.80 -11.88 -15.24
N ALA A 60 39.08 -11.51 -15.38
CA ALA A 60 40.17 -12.06 -14.59
C ALA A 60 40.05 -11.73 -13.09
N ALA A 61 39.48 -10.57 -12.76
CA ALA A 61 39.16 -10.16 -11.39
C ALA A 61 37.86 -10.78 -10.85
N GLY A 62 37.11 -11.53 -11.65
CA GLY A 62 35.88 -12.20 -11.24
C GLY A 62 34.70 -11.26 -10.96
N VAL A 63 34.66 -10.10 -11.61
CA VAL A 63 33.59 -9.11 -11.41
C VAL A 63 32.28 -9.61 -12.02
N SER A 64 31.25 -9.78 -11.19
CA SER A 64 29.89 -10.12 -11.63
C SER A 64 28.95 -8.92 -11.45
N ILE A 65 28.20 -8.56 -12.50
CA ILE A 65 27.24 -7.46 -12.48
C ILE A 65 25.84 -8.03 -12.24
N VAL A 66 25.15 -7.53 -11.21
CA VAL A 66 23.73 -7.83 -10.95
C VAL A 66 22.94 -6.54 -10.94
N ALA A 67 21.84 -6.51 -11.68
CA ALA A 67 20.97 -5.33 -11.71
C ALA A 67 20.31 -5.12 -10.35
N LEU A 68 20.29 -3.86 -9.89
CA LEU A 68 19.53 -3.48 -8.70
C LEU A 68 18.04 -3.76 -8.95
N GLN A 69 17.38 -4.38 -7.98
CA GLN A 69 15.95 -4.65 -8.01
C GLN A 69 15.28 -3.98 -6.81
N ARG A 70 14.08 -3.45 -7.02
CA ARG A 70 13.26 -2.93 -5.92
C ARG A 70 12.72 -4.11 -5.12
N GLY A 71 13.15 -4.22 -3.86
CA GLY A 71 12.62 -5.23 -2.94
C GLY A 71 11.17 -4.92 -2.55
N GLY A 72 10.34 -5.96 -2.50
CA GLY A 72 9.03 -5.96 -1.85
C GLY A 72 8.87 -7.30 -1.13
N GLY A 73 8.48 -7.26 0.15
CA GLY A 73 8.25 -8.49 0.92
C GLY A 73 7.12 -9.31 0.31
N ALA A 74 7.35 -10.59 0.03
CA ALA A 74 6.37 -11.45 -0.62
C ALA A 74 5.30 -11.99 0.35
N GLU A 75 5.61 -12.04 1.65
CA GLU A 75 4.73 -12.61 2.66
C GLU A 75 4.93 -11.88 3.99
N LEU A 76 3.81 -11.58 4.67
CA LEU A 76 3.79 -11.00 6.01
C LEU A 76 2.95 -11.89 6.92
N LYS A 77 3.57 -12.49 7.94
CA LYS A 77 2.89 -13.28 8.96
C LYS A 77 2.58 -12.41 10.16
N LEU A 78 1.30 -12.22 10.45
CA LEU A 78 0.83 -11.44 11.59
C LEU A 78 0.15 -12.37 12.60
N PRO A 79 0.53 -12.32 13.89
CA PRO A 79 -0.20 -13.03 14.93
C PRO A 79 -1.58 -12.39 15.14
N GLY A 80 -2.60 -13.23 15.36
CA GLY A 80 -3.96 -12.79 15.66
C GLY A 80 -4.52 -13.52 16.88
N ARG A 81 -5.60 -12.98 17.45
CA ARG A 81 -6.37 -13.63 18.51
C ARG A 81 -7.83 -13.80 18.06
N VAL A 82 -8.48 -14.85 18.57
CA VAL A 82 -9.92 -15.05 18.40
C VAL A 82 -10.65 -14.28 19.48
N ALA A 83 -11.66 -13.51 19.09
CA ALA A 83 -12.55 -12.77 19.97
C ALA A 83 -13.99 -12.95 19.49
N PHE A 84 -14.95 -12.67 20.36
CA PHE A 84 -16.36 -12.63 19.97
C PHE A 84 -16.59 -11.52 18.93
N ALA A 85 -17.58 -11.73 18.06
CA ALA A 85 -17.97 -10.70 17.10
C ALA A 85 -18.48 -9.45 17.85
N PRO A 86 -18.21 -8.23 17.35
CA PRO A 86 -18.78 -7.03 17.94
C PRO A 86 -20.30 -7.14 18.06
N GLY A 87 -20.83 -6.90 19.27
CA GLY A 87 -22.26 -7.03 19.55
C GLY A 87 -22.77 -8.46 19.79
N ALA A 88 -21.91 -9.48 19.82
CA ALA A 88 -22.26 -10.84 20.21
C ALA A 88 -22.25 -11.06 21.74
N GLU A 89 -22.44 -9.98 22.50
CA GLU A 89 -22.48 -9.98 23.96
C GLU A 89 -23.82 -9.43 24.42
N ALA A 90 -24.42 -10.07 25.43
CA ALA A 90 -25.66 -9.62 26.03
C ALA A 90 -25.53 -9.67 27.56
N ALA A 91 -25.88 -8.56 28.21
CA ALA A 91 -26.08 -8.53 29.65
C ALA A 91 -27.57 -8.71 29.93
N VAL A 92 -27.92 -9.77 30.66
CA VAL A 92 -29.29 -10.07 31.06
C VAL A 92 -29.44 -9.68 32.52
N ASP A 93 -30.45 -8.86 32.83
CA ASP A 93 -30.77 -8.42 34.19
C ASP A 93 -32.24 -8.69 34.52
N ALA A 94 -32.57 -8.70 35.80
CA ALA A 94 -33.93 -8.91 36.28
C ALA A 94 -34.77 -7.64 36.09
N PRO A 95 -35.98 -7.72 35.49
CA PRO A 95 -36.85 -6.54 35.32
C PRO A 95 -37.47 -6.05 36.65
N LEU A 96 -37.47 -6.89 37.69
CA LEU A 96 -37.99 -6.60 39.02
C LEU A 96 -37.16 -7.35 40.09
N ALA A 97 -37.09 -6.79 41.29
CA ALA A 97 -36.47 -7.43 42.44
C ALA A 97 -37.23 -8.69 42.92
N GLY A 98 -36.50 -9.62 43.54
CA GLY A 98 -37.05 -10.88 44.07
C GLY A 98 -35.97 -11.81 44.62
N ALA A 99 -36.33 -13.06 44.90
CA ALA A 99 -35.40 -14.10 45.34
C ALA A 99 -35.15 -15.13 44.23
N VAL A 100 -33.91 -15.61 44.10
CA VAL A 100 -33.54 -16.65 43.12
C VAL A 100 -34.00 -18.01 43.61
N ALA A 101 -34.91 -18.64 42.87
CA ALA A 101 -35.43 -19.97 43.22
C ALA A 101 -34.55 -21.11 42.70
N ARG A 102 -34.00 -20.97 41.47
CA ARG A 102 -33.21 -21.99 40.78
C ARG A 102 -32.23 -21.35 39.79
N VAL A 103 -31.13 -22.04 39.52
CA VAL A 103 -30.13 -21.68 38.49
C VAL A 103 -30.05 -22.83 37.48
N HIS A 104 -30.15 -22.52 36.19
CA HIS A 104 -30.25 -23.52 35.12
C HIS A 104 -28.97 -23.71 34.29
N VAL A 105 -28.08 -22.72 34.28
CA VAL A 105 -26.85 -22.71 33.48
C VAL A 105 -25.66 -22.23 34.32
N GLY A 106 -24.48 -22.76 34.03
CA GLY A 106 -23.22 -22.39 34.65
C GLY A 106 -22.35 -21.48 33.76
N LEU A 107 -21.23 -21.04 34.30
CA LEU A 107 -20.23 -20.27 33.55
C LEU A 107 -19.55 -21.17 32.51
N GLY A 108 -19.45 -20.69 31.27
CA GLY A 108 -18.86 -21.42 30.16
C GLY A 108 -19.83 -22.34 29.42
N ASP A 109 -21.07 -22.46 29.87
CA ASP A 109 -22.10 -23.23 29.16
C ASP A 109 -22.48 -22.53 27.85
N ARG A 110 -22.58 -23.31 26.79
CA ARG A 110 -23.12 -22.84 25.52
C ARG A 110 -24.65 -22.88 25.57
N VAL A 111 -25.26 -21.70 25.54
CA VAL A 111 -26.71 -21.53 25.36
C VAL A 111 -27.01 -21.24 23.89
N ALA A 112 -28.05 -21.87 23.35
CA ALA A 112 -28.45 -21.80 21.94
C ALA A 112 -29.92 -21.39 21.82
#